data_AF-A0A7J7PY39-F1
#
_entry.id   AF-A0A7J7PY39-F1
#
_cell.length_a   1.000
_cell.length_b   1.000
_cell.length_c   1.000
_cell.angle_alpha   90.00
_cell.angle_beta   90.00
_cell.angle_gamma   90.00
#
_symmetry.space_group_name_H-M   'P 1'
#
loop_
_entity.id
_entity.type
_entity.pdbx_description
1 polymer ?
#
loop_
_entity_poly.entity_id
_entity_poly.type
_entity_poly.pdbx_seq_one_letter_code
_entity_poly.pdbx_strand_id
1 'polypeptide(L)'
;MATDADHTDPAAAAEAAATKHHKEEALVDQQQQPRHTEDRQQQHIEYAMHMRRLFSPPGMLHPDGSINQEFFRPKKVVTITDKRWGDPEREALYSGLAELGVGRWREMGQRMLQGWDDHSIRIKAAKLLGCQNLSWYHGRRFSRAEAEAELERNKQLGAVTGCWKHGMLVDDDAGTLRHICRPAAAAAAAAAAAAGAAAGAAGVAAARAY
;
A
#
# COMPACT_ATOMS: atom_id res chain seq x y z
N MET A 1 -107.60 -13.28 -9.77
CA MET A 1 -106.89 -14.09 -8.77
C MET A 1 -105.75 -13.21 -8.24
N ALA A 2 -105.92 -12.73 -7.01
CA ALA A 2 -105.11 -13.11 -5.84
C ALA A 2 -103.77 -12.32 -5.85
N THR A 3 -103.69 -11.20 -5.13
CA THR A 3 -103.16 -11.08 -3.75
C THR A 3 -101.83 -11.79 -3.58
N ASP A 4 -100.77 -11.02 -3.34
CA ASP A 4 -99.70 -11.32 -2.39
C ASP A 4 -98.82 -10.06 -2.31
N ALA A 5 -98.90 -9.30 -1.21
CA ALA A 5 -98.32 -9.55 0.10
C ALA A 5 -96.92 -8.89 0.21
N ASP A 6 -96.90 -7.95 1.14
CA ASP A 6 -95.81 -7.14 1.63
C ASP A 6 -94.66 -8.00 2.18
N HIS A 7 -93.42 -7.67 1.79
CA HIS A 7 -92.24 -7.98 2.61
C HIS A 7 -91.10 -7.03 2.24
N THR A 8 -91.22 -5.78 2.69
CA THR A 8 -90.05 -4.90 2.81
C THR A 8 -89.33 -5.28 4.09
N ASP A 9 -88.31 -6.13 3.94
CA ASP A 9 -87.47 -6.64 5.03
C ASP A 9 -86.71 -5.47 5.70
N PRO A 10 -86.94 -5.16 6.99
CA PRO A 10 -86.23 -4.09 7.69
C PRO A 10 -84.74 -4.39 7.88
N ALA A 11 -84.28 -5.61 7.59
CA ALA A 11 -82.85 -5.97 7.67
C ALA A 11 -82.01 -5.33 6.55
N ALA A 12 -82.58 -5.10 5.35
CA ALA A 12 -81.82 -4.56 4.21
C ALA A 12 -81.51 -3.06 4.34
N ALA A 13 -82.31 -2.31 5.10
CA ALA A 13 -82.07 -0.88 5.35
C ALA A 13 -80.99 -0.66 6.43
N ALA A 14 -80.82 -1.60 7.37
CA ALA A 14 -79.79 -1.51 8.42
C ALA A 14 -78.38 -1.84 7.89
N GLU A 15 -78.27 -2.78 6.94
CA GLU A 15 -76.99 -3.20 6.37
C GLU A 15 -76.39 -2.15 5.41
N ALA A 16 -77.24 -1.41 4.68
CA ALA A 16 -76.81 -0.31 3.82
C ALA A 16 -76.35 0.94 4.60
N ALA A 17 -76.88 1.16 5.81
CA ALA A 17 -76.48 2.26 6.69
C ALA A 17 -75.16 1.98 7.43
N ALA A 18 -74.96 0.72 7.87
CA ALA A 18 -73.70 0.30 8.51
C ALA A 18 -72.51 0.34 7.55
N THR A 19 -72.72 -0.01 6.28
CA THR A 19 -71.67 0.00 5.25
C THR A 19 -71.30 1.42 4.79
N LYS A 20 -72.21 2.40 4.88
CA LYS A 20 -71.90 3.82 4.64
C LYS A 20 -71.08 4.43 5.77
N HIS A 21 -71.40 4.14 7.03
CA HIS A 21 -70.63 4.64 8.17
C HIS A 21 -69.20 4.08 8.23
N HIS A 22 -68.99 2.80 7.92
CA HIS A 22 -67.64 2.21 7.89
C HIS A 22 -66.78 2.70 6.70
N LYS A 23 -67.40 3.14 5.59
CA LYS A 23 -66.66 3.62 4.41
C LYS A 23 -66.28 5.10 4.50
N GLU A 24 -66.98 5.90 5.31
CA GLU A 24 -66.59 7.29 5.61
C GLU A 24 -65.50 7.37 6.69
N GLU A 25 -65.50 6.51 7.72
CA GLU A 25 -64.43 6.49 8.73
C GLU A 25 -63.08 6.03 8.14
N ALA A 26 -63.08 5.08 7.19
CA ALA A 26 -61.86 4.64 6.53
C ALA A 26 -61.26 5.68 5.54
N LEU A 27 -62.06 6.64 5.06
CA LEU A 27 -61.60 7.68 4.14
C LEU A 27 -60.99 8.89 4.86
N VAL A 28 -61.43 9.17 6.09
CA VAL A 28 -60.90 10.25 6.93
C VAL A 28 -59.53 9.88 7.52
N ASP A 29 -59.31 8.59 7.81
CA ASP A 29 -58.03 8.10 8.36
C ASP A 29 -56.88 8.04 7.32
N GLN A 30 -57.20 7.96 6.02
CA GLN A 30 -56.19 8.04 4.95
C GLN A 30 -55.71 9.46 4.66
N GLN A 31 -56.41 10.50 5.10
CA GLN A 31 -56.02 11.91 4.86
C GLN A 31 -55.11 12.49 5.96
N GLN A 32 -54.98 11.82 7.11
CA GLN A 32 -54.18 12.30 8.24
C GLN A 32 -52.77 11.66 8.34
N GLN A 33 -52.49 10.62 7.57
CA GLN A 33 -51.21 9.90 7.62
C GLN A 33 -49.97 10.55 6.93
N PRO A 34 -50.05 11.50 5.97
CA PRO A 34 -48.84 12.03 5.32
C PRO A 34 -48.10 13.12 6.12
N ARG A 35 -48.79 13.91 6.95
CA ARG A 35 -48.14 15.02 7.69
C ARG A 35 -47.18 14.54 8.78
N HIS A 36 -47.53 13.45 9.45
CA HIS A 36 -46.76 12.95 10.59
C HIS A 36 -45.44 12.28 10.18
N THR A 37 -45.36 11.78 8.95
CA THR A 37 -44.14 11.21 8.35
C THR A 37 -43.23 12.32 7.81
N GLU A 38 -43.79 13.35 7.19
CA GLU A 38 -43.05 14.54 6.73
C GLU A 38 -42.36 15.26 7.89
N ASP A 39 -43.06 15.48 9.00
CA ASP A 39 -42.49 16.14 10.19
C ASP A 39 -41.31 15.35 10.79
N ARG A 40 -41.39 14.01 10.84
CA ARG A 40 -40.26 13.17 11.28
C ARG A 40 -39.09 13.20 10.30
N GLN A 41 -39.38 13.25 9.00
CA GLN A 41 -38.34 13.34 7.98
C GLN A 41 -37.63 14.69 8.07
N GLN A 42 -38.36 15.79 8.26
CA GLN A 42 -37.79 17.11 8.53
C GLN A 42 -36.87 17.10 9.75
N GLN A 43 -37.34 16.57 10.88
CA GLN A 43 -36.56 16.46 12.12
C GLN A 43 -35.29 15.63 11.92
N HIS A 44 -35.38 14.55 11.15
CA HIS A 44 -34.23 13.69 10.86
C HIS A 44 -33.21 14.38 9.95
N ILE A 45 -33.67 15.18 8.97
CA ILE A 45 -32.81 15.98 8.09
C ILE A 45 -32.09 17.06 8.90
N GLU A 46 -32.82 17.80 9.74
CA GLU A 46 -32.25 18.85 10.59
C GLU A 46 -31.21 18.29 11.58
N TYR A 47 -31.53 17.16 12.23
CA TYR A 47 -30.60 16.46 13.10
C TYR A 47 -29.33 16.04 12.35
N ALA A 48 -29.48 15.45 11.15
CA ALA A 48 -28.34 15.05 10.34
C ALA A 48 -27.47 16.25 9.93
N MET A 49 -28.07 17.40 9.58
CA MET A 49 -27.35 18.64 9.27
C MET A 49 -26.59 19.18 10.48
N HIS A 50 -27.23 19.18 11.65
CA HIS A 50 -26.61 19.62 12.90
C HIS A 50 -25.39 18.75 13.25
N MET A 51 -25.55 17.43 13.20
CA MET A 51 -24.48 16.48 13.47
C MET A 51 -23.32 16.63 12.49
N ARG A 52 -23.61 16.82 11.19
CA ARG A 52 -22.55 17.07 10.20
C ARG A 52 -21.76 18.32 10.56
N ARG A 53 -22.41 19.44 10.88
CA ARG A 53 -21.71 20.70 11.22
C ARG A 53 -20.79 20.57 12.42
N LEU A 54 -21.15 19.75 13.41
CA LEU A 54 -20.34 19.53 14.61
C LEU A 54 -19.12 18.64 14.37
N PHE A 55 -19.28 17.57 13.59
CA PHE A 55 -18.29 16.49 13.52
C PHE A 55 -17.52 16.43 12.19
N SER A 56 -17.82 17.32 11.24
CA SER A 56 -17.15 17.35 9.94
C SER A 56 -15.97 18.30 9.91
N PRO A 57 -14.82 17.90 9.34
CA PRO A 57 -13.70 18.79 9.06
C PRO A 57 -14.08 20.00 8.18
N PRO A 58 -13.34 21.12 8.28
CA PRO A 58 -13.58 22.30 7.46
C PRO A 58 -13.41 21.99 5.96
N GLY A 59 -14.38 22.42 5.15
CA GLY A 59 -14.42 22.19 3.70
C GLY A 59 -15.14 20.90 3.25
N MET A 60 -15.52 20.02 4.19
CA MET A 60 -16.29 18.81 3.90
C MET A 60 -17.78 19.06 3.69
N LEU A 61 -18.30 20.20 4.15
CA LEU A 61 -19.69 20.61 4.00
C LEU A 61 -19.78 21.94 3.24
N HIS A 62 -20.86 22.09 2.47
CA HIS A 62 -21.26 23.37 1.90
C HIS A 62 -21.94 24.27 2.96
N PRO A 63 -22.08 25.59 2.73
CA PRO A 63 -22.73 26.50 3.67
C PRO A 63 -24.19 26.12 4.00
N ASP A 64 -24.87 25.47 3.07
CA ASP A 64 -26.23 24.94 3.22
C ASP A 64 -26.30 23.67 4.10
N GLY A 65 -25.16 23.10 4.50
CA GLY A 65 -25.07 21.86 5.30
C GLY A 65 -25.09 20.57 4.48
N SER A 66 -25.09 20.66 3.15
CA SER A 66 -24.92 19.51 2.26
C SER A 66 -23.46 19.04 2.20
N ILE A 67 -23.23 17.79 1.79
CA ILE A 67 -21.89 17.17 1.75
C ILE A 67 -21.16 17.59 0.48
N ASN A 68 -19.94 18.13 0.63
CA ASN A 68 -19.06 18.44 -0.48
C ASN A 68 -18.36 17.18 -0.99
N GLN A 69 -18.89 16.58 -2.06
CA GLN A 69 -18.32 15.36 -2.66
C GLN A 69 -16.89 15.55 -3.19
N GLU A 70 -16.52 16.77 -3.58
CA GLU A 70 -15.17 17.09 -4.06
C GLU A 70 -14.12 16.99 -2.94
N PHE A 71 -14.53 17.16 -1.68
CA PHE A 71 -13.65 17.00 -0.53
C PHE A 71 -13.06 15.58 -0.43
N PHE A 72 -13.84 14.57 -0.84
CA PHE A 72 -13.46 13.16 -0.80
C PHE A 72 -12.73 12.68 -2.05
N ARG A 73 -12.64 13.52 -3.08
CA ARG A 73 -11.87 13.16 -4.28
C ARG A 73 -10.38 13.19 -3.97
N PRO A 74 -9.60 12.17 -4.38
CA PRO A 74 -8.15 12.20 -4.28
C PRO A 74 -7.59 13.41 -5.04
N LYS A 75 -7.17 14.45 -4.31
CA LYS A 75 -6.64 15.71 -4.89
C LYS A 75 -5.35 15.53 -5.69
N LYS A 76 -4.70 14.38 -5.53
CA LYS A 76 -3.53 13.98 -6.30
C LYS A 76 -3.86 12.67 -6.99
N VAL A 77 -4.36 12.76 -8.21
CA VAL A 77 -4.17 11.68 -9.18
C VAL A 77 -2.68 11.66 -9.47
N VAL A 78 -1.91 10.96 -8.64
CA VAL A 78 -0.53 10.63 -8.98
C VAL A 78 -0.67 9.66 -10.14
N THR A 79 -0.44 10.15 -11.35
CA THR A 79 -0.19 9.29 -12.51
C THR A 79 1.03 8.46 -12.16
N ILE A 80 0.79 7.28 -11.60
CA ILE A 80 1.82 6.26 -11.42
C ILE A 80 2.20 5.89 -12.84
N THR A 81 3.31 6.45 -13.33
CA THR A 81 3.96 5.89 -14.50
C THR A 81 4.30 4.44 -14.13
N ASP A 82 3.77 3.48 -14.88
CA ASP A 82 4.05 2.04 -14.74
C ASP A 82 5.51 1.75 -15.10
N LYS A 83 6.43 2.24 -14.27
CA LYS A 83 7.86 2.04 -14.46
C LYS A 83 8.18 0.61 -14.09
N ARG A 84 8.34 -0.24 -15.09
CA ARG A 84 8.71 -1.65 -14.92
C ARG A 84 10.22 -1.80 -14.87
N TRP A 85 10.70 -2.59 -13.92
CA TRP A 85 12.10 -2.99 -13.88
C TRP A 85 12.37 -4.03 -14.98
N GLY A 86 13.20 -3.70 -15.96
CA GLY A 86 13.52 -4.56 -17.09
C GLY A 86 14.99 -4.96 -17.15
N ASP A 87 15.37 -5.42 -18.34
CA ASP A 87 16.75 -5.75 -18.69
C ASP A 87 17.70 -4.53 -18.64
N PRO A 88 17.36 -3.32 -19.13
CA PRO A 88 18.30 -2.21 -19.09
C PRO A 88 18.61 -1.78 -17.65
N GLU A 89 17.63 -1.76 -16.75
CA GLU A 89 17.87 -1.48 -15.33
C GLU A 89 18.73 -2.58 -14.68
N ARG A 90 18.55 -3.84 -15.09
CA ARG A 90 19.38 -4.94 -14.57
C ARG A 90 20.84 -4.80 -15.00
N GLU A 91 21.10 -4.48 -16.26
CA GLU A 91 22.48 -4.26 -16.76
C GLU A 91 23.11 -3.00 -16.15
N ALA A 92 22.33 -1.94 -15.96
CA ALA A 92 22.76 -0.75 -15.24
C ALA A 92 23.12 -1.08 -13.78
N LEU A 93 22.35 -1.94 -13.11
CA LEU A 93 22.66 -2.38 -11.76
C LEU A 93 23.95 -3.21 -11.68
N TYR A 94 24.20 -4.11 -12.64
CA TYR A 94 25.48 -4.82 -12.73
C TYR A 94 26.65 -3.84 -12.90
N SER A 95 26.50 -2.84 -13.77
CA SER A 95 27.52 -1.81 -13.98
C SER A 95 27.77 -1.00 -12.70
N GLY A 96 26.71 -0.66 -11.97
CA GLY A 96 26.81 0.01 -10.67
C GLY A 96 27.52 -0.80 -9.61
N LEU A 97 27.19 -2.09 -9.50
CA LEU A 97 27.85 -2.98 -8.56
C LEU A 97 29.33 -3.17 -8.89
N ALA A 98 29.71 -3.15 -10.18
CA ALA A 98 31.11 -3.22 -10.60
C ALA A 98 31.87 -1.91 -10.30
N GLU A 99 31.28 -0.75 -10.59
CA GLU A 99 31.94 0.55 -10.44
C GLU A 99 31.96 1.07 -8.99
N LEU A 100 30.81 1.01 -8.32
CA LEU A 100 30.61 1.66 -7.02
C LEU A 100 30.63 0.65 -5.87
N GLY A 101 30.20 -0.58 -6.13
CA GLY A 101 30.06 -1.62 -5.11
C GLY A 101 28.80 -1.48 -4.26
N VAL A 102 28.55 -2.49 -3.44
CA VAL A 102 27.36 -2.59 -2.60
C VAL A 102 27.34 -1.49 -1.54
N GLY A 103 26.20 -0.79 -1.41
CA GLY A 103 26.00 0.24 -0.38
C GLY A 103 25.94 1.67 -0.92
N ARG A 104 26.39 1.93 -2.15
CA ARG A 104 26.33 3.24 -2.81
C ARG A 104 25.07 3.45 -3.65
N TRP A 105 23.91 3.17 -3.06
CA TRP A 105 22.62 3.14 -3.78
C TRP A 105 22.23 4.49 -4.37
N ARG A 106 22.37 5.57 -3.58
CA ARG A 106 22.05 6.93 -4.01
C ARG A 106 22.84 7.35 -5.25
N GLU A 107 24.13 7.04 -5.26
CA GLU A 107 25.01 7.38 -6.37
C GLU A 107 24.66 6.56 -7.63
N MET A 108 24.31 5.28 -7.49
CA MET A 108 23.78 4.48 -8.59
C MET A 108 22.46 5.06 -9.12
N GLY A 109 21.53 5.44 -8.24
CA GLY A 109 20.26 6.05 -8.62
C GLY A 109 20.44 7.33 -9.43
N GLN A 110 21.43 8.15 -9.08
CA GLN A 110 21.71 9.40 -9.80
C GLN A 110 22.40 9.18 -11.15
N ARG A 111 23.36 8.26 -11.22
CA ARG A 111 24.23 8.11 -12.40
C ARG A 111 23.65 7.19 -13.48
N MET A 112 22.95 6.13 -13.08
CA MET A 112 22.62 5.01 -13.98
C MET A 112 21.19 4.48 -13.83
N LEU A 113 20.57 4.63 -12.66
CA LEU A 113 19.22 4.14 -12.37
C LEU A 113 18.27 5.30 -12.06
N GLN A 114 18.26 6.31 -12.93
CA GLN A 114 17.49 7.53 -12.73
C GLN A 114 16.00 7.26 -12.56
N GLY A 115 15.41 7.86 -11.53
CA GLY A 115 14.00 7.69 -11.16
C GLY A 115 13.69 6.36 -10.48
N TRP A 116 14.69 5.61 -10.02
CA TRP A 116 14.52 4.55 -9.03
C TRP A 116 15.02 5.04 -7.68
N ASP A 117 14.27 4.75 -6.63
CA ASP A 117 14.67 5.06 -5.26
C ASP A 117 15.70 4.05 -4.73
N ASP A 118 16.48 4.49 -3.74
CA ASP A 118 17.54 3.69 -3.11
C ASP A 118 17.03 2.34 -2.59
N HIS A 119 15.80 2.28 -2.09
CA HIS A 119 15.23 1.07 -1.53
C HIS A 119 14.89 0.05 -2.64
N SER A 120 14.28 0.49 -3.74
CA SER A 120 14.05 -0.35 -4.92
C SER A 120 15.36 -0.92 -5.47
N ILE A 121 16.40 -0.09 -5.60
CA ILE A 121 17.73 -0.52 -6.06
C ILE A 121 18.30 -1.59 -5.11
N ARG A 122 18.22 -1.35 -3.80
CA ARG A 122 18.69 -2.31 -2.78
C ARG A 122 17.97 -3.66 -2.87
N ILE A 123 16.64 -3.67 -3.03
CA ILE A 123 15.87 -4.92 -3.20
C ILE A 123 16.32 -5.67 -4.45
N LYS A 124 16.57 -4.95 -5.55
CA LYS A 124 17.00 -5.57 -6.81
C LYS A 124 18.42 -6.12 -6.71
N ALA A 125 19.31 -5.43 -6.02
CA ALA A 125 20.65 -5.92 -5.72
C ALA A 125 20.62 -7.18 -4.83
N ALA A 126 19.74 -7.20 -3.81
CA ALA A 126 19.55 -8.37 -2.95
C ALA A 126 19.10 -9.61 -3.74
N LYS A 127 18.19 -9.42 -4.70
CA LYS A 127 17.76 -10.50 -5.62
C LYS A 127 18.86 -10.94 -6.57
N LEU A 128 19.65 -10.00 -7.10
CA LEU A 128 20.77 -10.32 -7.99
C LEU A 128 21.85 -11.15 -7.29
N LEU A 129 22.17 -10.80 -6.04
CA LEU A 129 23.19 -11.51 -5.25
C LEU A 129 22.62 -12.71 -4.48
N GLY A 130 21.30 -12.91 -4.49
CA GLY A 130 20.64 -14.00 -3.75
C GLY A 130 20.74 -13.86 -2.24
N CYS A 131 20.82 -12.64 -1.69
CA CYS A 131 20.99 -12.41 -0.27
C CYS A 131 20.21 -11.17 0.19
N GLN A 132 19.36 -11.34 1.19
CA GLN A 132 18.59 -10.25 1.78
C GLN A 132 19.51 -9.27 2.55
N ASN A 133 20.48 -9.80 3.28
CA ASN A 133 21.37 -9.01 4.12
C ASN A 133 22.62 -8.53 3.37
N LEU A 134 22.46 -7.46 2.61
CA LEU A 134 23.57 -6.85 1.84
C LEU A 134 24.67 -6.20 2.70
N SER A 135 24.52 -6.11 4.02
CA SER A 135 25.54 -5.50 4.88
C SER A 135 26.86 -6.27 4.87
N TRP A 136 26.82 -7.58 4.60
CA TRP A 136 28.00 -8.43 4.49
C TRP A 136 28.91 -8.07 3.32
N TYR A 137 28.34 -7.41 2.32
CA TYR A 137 29.03 -7.03 1.09
C TYR A 137 29.36 -5.55 1.03
N HIS A 138 29.14 -4.77 2.09
CA HIS A 138 29.32 -3.32 2.06
C HIS A 138 30.71 -2.92 1.51
N GLY A 139 30.71 -2.09 0.47
CA GLY A 139 31.91 -1.64 -0.25
C GLY A 139 32.47 -2.64 -1.28
N ARG A 140 32.06 -3.91 -1.26
CA ARG A 140 32.51 -4.92 -2.24
C ARG A 140 31.92 -4.62 -3.61
N ARG A 141 32.77 -4.73 -4.62
CA ARG A 141 32.39 -4.64 -6.03
C ARG A 141 32.15 -6.03 -6.60
N PHE A 142 31.23 -6.12 -7.54
CA PHE A 142 30.91 -7.36 -8.24
C PHE A 142 30.87 -7.10 -9.74
N SER A 143 31.67 -7.84 -10.49
CA SER A 143 31.39 -8.08 -11.90
C SER A 143 30.13 -8.94 -12.05
N ARG A 144 29.58 -8.99 -13.27
CA ARG A 144 28.41 -9.81 -13.56
C ARG A 144 28.62 -11.29 -13.23
N ALA A 145 29.74 -11.85 -13.65
CA ALA A 145 30.07 -13.25 -13.40
C ALA A 145 30.24 -13.54 -11.89
N GLU A 146 30.84 -12.62 -11.14
CA GLU A 146 30.97 -12.77 -9.69
C GLU A 146 29.63 -12.66 -8.97
N ALA A 147 28.74 -11.76 -9.40
CA ALA A 147 27.40 -11.64 -8.84
C ALA A 147 26.57 -12.92 -9.07
N GLU A 148 26.65 -13.49 -10.27
CA GLU A 148 25.98 -14.76 -10.62
C GLU A 148 26.58 -15.95 -9.82
N ALA A 149 27.91 -15.99 -9.66
CA ALA A 149 28.56 -17.00 -8.83
C ALA A 149 28.19 -16.85 -7.34
N GLU A 150 28.08 -15.62 -6.83
CA GLU A 150 27.68 -15.33 -5.46
C GLU A 150 26.21 -15.71 -5.22
N LEU A 151 25.33 -15.46 -6.19
CA LEU A 151 23.94 -15.94 -6.16
C LEU A 151 23.87 -17.47 -6.00
N GLU A 152 24.62 -18.20 -6.81
CA GLU A 152 24.62 -19.67 -6.75
C GLU A 152 25.25 -20.18 -5.44
N ARG A 153 26.32 -19.55 -4.96
CA ARG A 153 26.88 -19.82 -3.62
C ARG A 153 25.84 -19.61 -2.52
N ASN A 154 25.12 -18.49 -2.54
CA ASN A 154 24.10 -18.16 -1.54
C ASN A 154 22.90 -19.11 -1.59
N LYS A 155 22.55 -19.56 -2.79
CA LYS A 155 21.53 -20.59 -3.01
C LYS A 155 21.94 -21.94 -2.40
N GLN A 156 23.17 -22.37 -2.64
CA GLN A 156 23.70 -23.61 -2.05
C GLN A 156 23.76 -23.50 -0.52
N LEU A 157 24.25 -22.38 0.01
CA LEU A 157 24.29 -22.15 1.45
C LEU A 157 22.89 -22.16 2.06
N GLY A 158 21.93 -21.51 1.40
CA GLY A 158 20.53 -21.49 1.83
C GLY A 158 19.87 -22.87 1.79
N ALA A 159 20.26 -23.74 0.85
CA ALA A 159 19.80 -25.13 0.79
C ALA A 159 20.35 -25.97 1.96
N VAL A 160 21.63 -25.78 2.32
CA VAL A 160 22.26 -26.49 3.45
C VAL A 160 21.72 -26.02 4.80
N THR A 161 21.48 -24.71 4.94
CA THR A 161 21.07 -24.09 6.21
C THR A 161 19.55 -24.01 6.38
N GLY A 162 18.76 -24.36 5.35
CA GLY A 162 17.30 -24.17 5.34
C GLY A 162 16.87 -22.69 5.29
N CYS A 163 17.80 -21.77 5.00
CA CYS A 163 17.59 -20.33 5.05
C CYS A 163 17.26 -19.71 3.66
N TRP A 164 17.03 -20.52 2.64
CA TRP A 164 16.63 -20.05 1.31
C TRP A 164 15.12 -19.76 1.24
N LYS A 165 14.74 -18.49 1.11
CA LYS A 165 13.33 -18.05 1.04
C LYS A 165 13.13 -17.01 -0.05
N HIS A 166 12.07 -17.16 -0.85
CA HIS A 166 11.73 -16.23 -1.93
C HIS A 166 12.88 -15.88 -2.91
N GLY A 167 13.76 -16.87 -3.18
CA GLY A 167 14.90 -16.70 -4.08
C GLY A 167 16.09 -15.94 -3.47
N MET A 168 16.15 -15.79 -2.15
CA MET A 168 17.26 -15.16 -1.45
C MET A 168 17.59 -15.90 -0.16
N LEU A 169 18.84 -15.77 0.27
CA LEU A 169 19.32 -16.18 1.58
C LEU A 169 18.85 -15.16 2.64
N VAL A 170 18.17 -15.66 3.69
CA VAL A 170 17.55 -14.85 4.76
C VAL A 170 18.12 -15.26 6.12
N ASP A 171 18.36 -14.29 6.99
CA ASP A 171 18.84 -14.54 8.37
C ASP A 171 17.83 -15.36 9.17
N ASP A 172 18.34 -16.29 9.98
CA ASP A 172 17.57 -17.08 10.94
C ASP A 172 17.71 -16.52 12.36
N ASP A 173 16.74 -16.81 13.22
CA ASP A 173 16.74 -16.33 14.61
C ASP A 173 17.88 -16.94 15.44
N ALA A 174 18.40 -18.10 15.02
CA ALA A 174 19.56 -18.74 15.63
C ALA A 174 20.90 -18.08 15.21
N GLY A 175 20.89 -17.17 14.23
CA GLY A 175 22.08 -16.45 13.77
C GLY A 175 23.11 -17.33 13.05
N THR A 176 22.71 -18.49 12.54
CA THR A 176 23.56 -19.47 11.83
C THR A 176 24.35 -18.81 10.71
N LEU A 177 23.71 -17.92 9.96
CA LEU A 177 24.36 -17.21 8.85
C LEU A 177 25.38 -16.16 9.30
N ARG A 178 25.26 -15.58 10.49
CA ARG A 178 26.23 -14.59 10.99
C ARG A 178 27.62 -15.19 11.21
N HIS A 179 27.68 -16.48 11.52
CA HIS A 179 28.92 -17.21 11.73
C HIS A 179 29.55 -17.69 10.42
N ILE A 180 28.72 -18.07 9.45
CA ILE A 180 29.16 -18.64 8.16
C ILE A 180 29.45 -17.53 7.13
N CYS A 181 28.61 -16.50 7.08
CA CYS A 181 28.76 -15.33 6.21
C CYS A 181 29.54 -14.19 6.87
N ARG A 182 30.20 -14.42 8.02
CA ARG A 182 31.13 -13.46 8.61
C ARG A 182 32.13 -13.05 7.53
N PRO A 183 32.23 -11.75 7.20
CA PRO A 183 32.57 -11.41 5.83
C PRO A 183 34.07 -11.50 5.59
N ALA A 184 34.41 -12.01 4.42
CA ALA A 184 35.65 -11.68 3.72
C ALA A 184 35.88 -10.16 3.55
N ALA A 185 34.90 -9.31 3.89
CA ALA A 185 35.06 -7.86 4.03
C ALA A 185 36.07 -7.46 5.11
N ALA A 186 36.25 -8.24 6.18
CA ALA A 186 37.36 -7.99 7.12
C ALA A 186 38.73 -8.24 6.45
N ALA A 187 38.83 -9.24 5.57
CA ALA A 187 40.05 -9.55 4.83
C ALA A 187 40.29 -8.60 3.65
N ALA A 188 39.25 -8.16 2.93
CA ALA A 188 39.35 -7.22 1.82
C ALA A 188 39.57 -5.78 2.28
N ALA A 189 38.96 -5.33 3.38
CA ALA A 189 39.27 -4.04 4.00
C ALA A 189 40.70 -4.04 4.60
N ALA A 190 41.14 -5.16 5.19
CA ALA A 190 42.54 -5.32 5.60
C ALA A 190 43.52 -5.32 4.41
N ALA A 191 43.18 -5.95 3.29
CA ALA A 191 44.01 -5.95 2.09
C ALA A 191 44.08 -4.57 1.42
N ALA A 192 42.96 -3.82 1.37
CA ALA A 192 42.93 -2.45 0.87
C ALA A 192 43.71 -1.49 1.79
N ALA A 193 43.62 -1.67 3.11
CA ALA A 193 44.43 -0.93 4.07
C ALA A 193 45.93 -1.25 3.94
N ALA A 194 46.29 -2.52 3.70
CA ALA A 194 47.68 -2.93 3.47
C ALA A 194 48.25 -2.37 2.15
N ALA A 195 47.46 -2.33 1.07
CA ALA A 195 47.86 -1.72 -0.20
C ALA A 195 48.03 -0.20 -0.10
N GLY A 196 47.16 0.49 0.66
CA GLY A 196 47.30 1.92 0.95
C GLY A 196 48.53 2.26 1.80
N ALA A 197 48.88 1.40 2.77
CA ALA A 197 50.08 1.55 3.59
C ALA A 197 51.38 1.35 2.79
N ALA A 198 51.40 0.40 1.83
CA ALA A 198 52.55 0.18 0.95
C ALA A 198 52.80 1.34 -0.02
N ALA A 199 51.73 1.96 -0.55
CA ALA A 199 51.85 3.15 -1.41
C ALA A 199 52.32 4.40 -0.63
N GLY A 200 51.90 4.57 0.62
CA GLY A 200 52.35 5.65 1.50
C GLY A 200 53.83 5.53 1.89
N ALA A 201 54.33 4.32 2.13
CA ALA A 201 55.75 4.10 2.47
C ALA A 201 56.69 4.42 1.29
N ALA A 202 56.28 4.12 0.05
CA ALA A 202 57.07 4.45 -1.15
C ALA A 202 57.13 5.97 -1.43
N GLY A 203 56.04 6.71 -1.16
CA GLY A 203 55.99 8.16 -1.35
C GLY A 203 56.84 8.96 -0.34
N VAL A 204 56.94 8.49 0.91
CA VAL A 204 57.73 9.17 1.96
C VAL A 204 59.24 8.91 1.79
N ALA A 205 59.64 7.76 1.22
CA ALA A 205 61.04 7.47 0.93
C ALA A 205 61.60 8.35 -0.22
N ALA A 206 60.78 8.67 -1.23
CA ALA A 206 61.20 9.54 -2.34
C ALA A 206 61.34 11.02 -1.95
N ALA A 207 60.60 11.48 -0.93
CA ALA A 207 60.64 12.87 -0.46
C ALA A 207 61.80 13.19 0.50
N ARG A 208 62.60 12.19 0.90
CA ARG A 208 63.75 12.34 1.81
C ARG A 208 65.12 12.29 1.10
N ALA A 209 65.12 12.16 -0.22
CA ALA A 209 66.32 12.04 -1.05
C ALA A 209 66.65 13.32 -1.85
N TYR A 210 66.00 14.45 -1.53
CA TYR A 210 66.32 15.78 -2.04
C TYR A 210 66.67 16.72 -0.88
#